data_AF-A0A0F7FEN9-F1
#
_entry.id   AF-A0A0F7FEN9-F1
#
_cell.length_a   1.000
_cell.length_b   1.000
_cell.length_c   1.000
_cell.angle_alpha   90.00
_cell.angle_beta   90.00
_cell.angle_gamma   90.00
#
_symmetry.space_group_name_H-M   'P 1'
#
loop_
_entity.id
_entity.type
_entity.pdbx_description
1 polymer ?
#
loop_
_entity_poly.entity_id
_entity_poly.type
_entity_poly.pdbx_seq_one_letter_code
_entity_poly.pdbx_strand_id
1 'polypeptide(L)'
;MEYNAYNENNVRVTVSDEQLNEAFRQHGEELPIEIVIAMGASHNKMFIPRLYEALFHRTQRIRIKAMHSLLSINNIESVSILREKEKMISEDDFNASISEKAILQSVIIRLEHGPSGAEEAFFKGDIHPSVKLNLLYNYSSNMVLTLEDVRFIINALEAYVHKSEAWIQKMKKNDYEDVIIKGLEALWSASEESSLLSLLNTEFNEKLVEIGSQILKIKIDSYAKEVIAIFAKALPPKYAYSMLEPIMNGRVKGDIRTELERSLLILRQKEKEEE
;
A
#
# COMPACT_ATOMS: atom_id res chain seq x y z
N MET A 1 -8.79 -19.94 9.31
CA MET A 1 -8.48 -18.98 8.23
C MET A 1 -7.01 -19.14 7.87
N GLU A 2 -6.64 -18.80 6.64
CA GLU A 2 -5.27 -18.88 6.14
C GLU A 2 -4.83 -17.49 5.64
N TYR A 3 -3.61 -17.10 5.98
CA TYR A 3 -3.02 -15.81 5.64
C TYR A 3 -1.78 -16.01 4.80
N ASN A 4 -1.68 -15.30 3.68
CA ASN A 4 -0.47 -15.28 2.87
C ASN A 4 0.52 -14.28 3.47
N ALA A 5 1.75 -14.74 3.72
CA ALA A 5 2.83 -13.91 4.24
C ALA A 5 4.14 -14.21 3.51
N TYR A 6 5.14 -13.38 3.68
CA TYR A 6 6.50 -13.63 3.18
C TYR A 6 7.43 -13.92 4.34
N ASN A 7 8.18 -15.02 4.25
CA ASN A 7 9.18 -15.36 5.24
C ASN A 7 10.46 -14.51 5.08
N GLU A 8 11.47 -14.79 5.91
CA GLU A 8 12.76 -14.08 5.90
C GLU A 8 13.47 -14.09 4.54
N ASN A 9 13.25 -15.14 3.73
CA ASN A 9 13.85 -15.32 2.42
C ASN A 9 13.00 -14.74 1.27
N ASN A 10 11.96 -13.94 1.58
CA ASN A 10 11.00 -13.41 0.61
C ASN A 10 10.23 -14.50 -0.15
N VAL A 11 10.07 -15.68 0.44
CA VAL A 11 9.23 -16.75 -0.12
C VAL A 11 7.82 -16.60 0.45
N ARG A 12 6.82 -16.63 -0.44
CA ARG A 12 5.41 -16.62 -0.04
C ARG A 12 5.07 -17.93 0.68
N VAL A 13 4.50 -17.83 1.86
CA VAL A 13 4.08 -18.93 2.73
C VAL A 13 2.65 -18.70 3.21
N THR A 14 1.98 -19.79 3.58
CA THR A 14 0.64 -19.75 4.19
C THR A 14 0.76 -19.97 5.69
N VAL A 15 0.14 -19.10 6.47
CA VAL A 15 0.05 -19.18 7.94
C VAL A 15 -1.41 -19.41 8.34
N SER A 16 -1.69 -20.43 9.15
CA SER A 16 -3.04 -20.73 9.63
C SER A 16 -3.35 -20.06 10.99
N ASP A 17 -4.64 -19.96 11.33
CA ASP A 17 -5.06 -19.50 12.66
C ASP A 17 -4.49 -20.36 13.80
N GLU A 18 -4.33 -21.68 13.60
CA GLU A 18 -3.71 -22.57 14.58
C GLU A 18 -2.27 -22.15 14.87
N GLN A 19 -1.50 -21.84 13.82
CA GLN A 19 -0.12 -21.35 13.94
C GLN A 19 -0.06 -19.99 14.63
N LEU A 20 -1.00 -19.07 14.34
CA LEU A 20 -1.10 -17.79 15.04
C LEU A 20 -1.41 -17.97 16.52
N ASN A 21 -2.34 -18.87 16.86
CA ASN A 21 -2.73 -19.16 18.24
C ASN A 21 -1.61 -19.86 19.02
N GLU A 22 -0.83 -20.72 18.38
CA GLU A 22 0.36 -21.32 18.97
C GLU A 22 1.43 -20.26 19.26
N ALA A 23 1.76 -19.43 18.28
CA ALA A 23 2.73 -18.34 18.43
C ALA A 23 2.29 -17.27 19.46
N PHE A 24 0.99 -17.08 19.63
CA PHE A 24 0.44 -16.21 20.67
C PHE A 24 0.75 -16.71 22.09
N ARG A 25 0.76 -18.04 22.31
CA ARG A 25 1.04 -18.66 23.61
C ARG A 25 2.52 -18.68 23.97
N GLN A 26 3.42 -18.54 22.99
CA GLN A 26 4.87 -18.54 23.13
C GLN A 26 5.41 -17.14 23.53
N HIS A 27 4.96 -16.60 24.66
CA HIS A 27 5.37 -15.28 25.15
C HIS A 27 6.90 -15.20 25.38
N GLY A 28 7.50 -14.04 25.09
CA GLY A 28 8.94 -13.82 25.27
C GLY A 28 9.85 -14.48 24.23
N GLU A 29 9.29 -15.32 23.35
CA GLU A 29 10.02 -15.87 22.19
C GLU A 29 9.96 -14.90 21.01
N GLU A 30 11.06 -14.84 20.25
CA GLU A 30 11.13 -14.05 19.02
C GLU A 30 10.20 -14.64 17.96
N LEU A 31 9.32 -13.79 17.40
CA LEU A 31 8.37 -14.20 16.38
C LEU A 31 9.01 -14.23 14.98
N PRO A 32 8.80 -15.31 14.20
CA PRO A 32 9.11 -15.30 12.78
C PRO A 32 8.36 -14.18 12.05
N ILE A 33 8.98 -13.63 11.01
CA ILE A 33 8.43 -12.48 10.29
C ILE A 33 7.06 -12.77 9.66
N GLU A 34 6.87 -13.97 9.13
CA GLU A 34 5.61 -14.41 8.53
C GLU A 34 4.47 -14.44 9.54
N ILE A 35 4.75 -14.79 10.80
CA ILE A 35 3.77 -14.76 11.90
C ILE A 35 3.40 -13.32 12.22
N VAL A 36 4.37 -12.41 12.29
CA VAL A 36 4.12 -10.97 12.54
C VAL A 36 3.25 -10.36 11.45
N ILE A 37 3.51 -10.70 10.18
CA ILE A 37 2.70 -10.23 9.03
C ILE A 37 1.29 -10.81 9.13
N ALA A 38 1.15 -12.12 9.36
CA ALA A 38 -0.14 -12.80 9.43
C ALA A 38 -0.99 -12.33 10.63
N MET A 39 -0.38 -12.01 11.78
CA MET A 39 -1.07 -11.37 12.90
C MET A 39 -1.70 -10.04 12.48
N GLY A 40 -0.98 -9.21 11.73
CA GLY A 40 -1.52 -7.96 11.16
C GLY A 40 -2.67 -8.21 10.19
N ALA A 41 -2.49 -9.16 9.27
CA ALA A 41 -3.49 -9.55 8.26
C ALA A 41 -4.77 -10.15 8.86
N SER A 42 -4.70 -10.72 10.06
CA SER A 42 -5.88 -11.25 10.76
C SER A 42 -6.83 -10.17 11.27
N HIS A 43 -6.35 -8.91 11.38
CA HIS A 43 -7.05 -7.80 12.01
C HIS A 43 -7.54 -8.07 13.44
N ASN A 44 -7.04 -9.13 14.08
CA ASN A 44 -7.48 -9.55 15.39
C ASN A 44 -6.67 -8.85 16.49
N LYS A 45 -7.35 -8.01 17.27
CA LYS A 45 -6.78 -7.24 18.37
C LYS A 45 -6.13 -8.11 19.46
N MET A 46 -6.48 -9.40 19.57
CA MET A 46 -5.84 -10.28 20.54
C MET A 46 -4.31 -10.38 20.35
N PHE A 47 -3.80 -10.17 19.13
CA PHE A 47 -2.36 -10.29 18.84
C PHE A 47 -1.56 -9.01 19.14
N ILE A 48 -2.21 -7.90 19.50
CA ILE A 48 -1.53 -6.63 19.80
C ILE A 48 -0.38 -6.79 20.82
N PRO A 49 -0.52 -7.53 21.95
CA PRO A 49 0.58 -7.71 22.90
C PRO A 49 1.83 -8.34 22.26
N ARG A 50 1.64 -9.33 21.38
CA ARG A 50 2.73 -10.00 20.66
C ARG A 50 3.39 -9.06 19.63
N LEU A 51 2.59 -8.22 18.98
CA LEU A 51 3.11 -7.20 18.06
C LEU A 51 3.90 -6.11 18.81
N TYR A 52 3.52 -5.76 20.04
CA TYR A 52 4.31 -4.87 20.89
C TYR A 52 5.67 -5.47 21.26
N GLU A 53 5.74 -6.78 21.53
CA GLU A 53 7.03 -7.46 21.71
C GLU A 53 7.86 -7.42 20.42
N ALA A 54 7.23 -7.65 19.26
CA ALA A 54 7.90 -7.60 17.96
C ALA A 54 8.41 -6.20 17.56
N LEU A 55 7.85 -5.12 18.11
CA LEU A 55 8.35 -3.75 17.90
C LEU A 55 9.78 -3.56 18.41
N PHE A 56 10.25 -4.39 19.35
CA PHE A 56 11.60 -4.32 19.92
C PHE A 56 12.48 -5.50 19.51
N HIS A 57 12.06 -6.24 18.50
CA HIS A 57 12.80 -7.37 17.96
C HIS A 57 14.21 -6.97 17.46
N ARG A 58 15.21 -7.86 17.58
CA ARG A 58 16.60 -7.55 17.15
C ARG A 58 16.71 -7.22 15.66
N THR A 59 15.94 -7.91 14.83
CA THR A 59 15.90 -7.74 13.38
C THR A 59 15.02 -6.55 12.96
N GLN A 60 15.59 -5.55 12.29
CA GLN A 60 14.89 -4.33 11.80
C GLN A 60 13.65 -4.67 10.97
N ARG A 61 13.77 -5.64 10.06
CA ARG A 61 12.67 -6.04 9.18
C ARG A 61 11.44 -6.52 9.95
N ILE A 62 11.63 -7.25 11.05
CA ILE A 62 10.53 -7.71 11.91
C ILE A 62 9.88 -6.53 12.63
N ARG A 63 10.68 -5.57 13.14
CA ARG A 63 10.15 -4.35 13.75
C ARG A 63 9.29 -3.54 12.79
N ILE A 64 9.76 -3.34 11.55
CA ILE A 64 9.00 -2.66 10.50
C ILE A 64 7.68 -3.38 10.20
N LYS A 65 7.72 -4.72 10.09
CA LYS A 65 6.48 -5.49 9.89
C LYS A 65 5.54 -5.40 11.08
N ALA A 66 6.03 -5.34 12.32
CA ALA A 66 5.20 -5.11 13.50
C ALA A 66 4.51 -3.73 13.46
N MET A 67 5.21 -2.67 13.01
CA MET A 67 4.61 -1.34 12.83
C MET A 67 3.44 -1.37 11.84
N HIS A 68 3.66 -1.96 10.66
CA HIS A 68 2.60 -2.10 9.66
C HIS A 68 1.48 -3.02 10.12
N SER A 69 1.77 -4.11 10.84
CA SER A 69 0.74 -5.00 11.39
C SER A 69 -0.15 -4.30 12.42
N LEU A 70 0.42 -3.44 13.27
CA LEU A 70 -0.37 -2.60 14.20
C LEU A 70 -1.24 -1.59 13.46
N LEU A 71 -0.72 -1.03 12.36
CA LEU A 71 -1.50 -0.19 11.45
C LEU A 71 -2.64 -0.97 10.78
N SER A 72 -2.40 -2.19 10.30
CA SER A 72 -3.40 -3.07 9.69
C SER A 72 -4.53 -3.46 10.65
N ILE A 73 -4.23 -3.67 11.93
CA ILE A 73 -5.24 -3.91 12.98
C ILE A 73 -6.01 -2.62 13.33
N ASN A 74 -5.54 -1.45 12.86
CA ASN A 74 -6.11 -0.14 13.13
C ASN A 74 -6.25 0.14 14.64
N ASN A 75 -5.23 -0.23 15.42
CA ASN A 75 -5.25 -0.05 16.87
C ASN A 75 -4.69 1.31 17.30
N ILE A 76 -5.57 2.31 17.39
CA ILE A 76 -5.20 3.68 17.80
C ILE A 76 -4.55 3.75 19.20
N GLU A 77 -4.86 2.80 20.10
CA GLU A 77 -4.25 2.72 21.43
C GLU A 77 -2.73 2.47 21.37
N SER A 78 -2.23 1.94 20.25
CA SER A 78 -0.79 1.73 19.99
C SER A 78 -0.01 3.02 19.80
N VAL A 79 -0.66 4.16 19.55
CA VAL A 79 0.02 5.42 19.23
C VAL A 79 1.01 5.83 20.34
N SER A 80 0.66 5.58 21.60
CA SER A 80 1.52 5.89 22.75
C SER A 80 2.86 5.15 22.70
N ILE A 81 2.84 3.82 22.62
CA ILE A 81 4.03 2.98 22.55
C ILE A 81 4.83 3.20 21.25
N LEU A 82 4.15 3.48 20.13
CA LEU A 82 4.81 3.82 18.87
C LEU A 82 5.56 5.15 18.98
N ARG A 83 4.99 6.17 19.62
CA ARG A 83 5.66 7.45 19.90
C ARG A 83 6.83 7.30 20.86
N GLU A 84 6.71 6.45 21.88
CA GLU A 84 7.84 6.14 22.78
C GLU A 84 9.00 5.50 22.02
N LYS A 85 8.70 4.52 21.17
CA LYS A 85 9.68 3.88 20.30
C LYS A 85 10.30 4.86 19.31
N GLU A 86 9.52 5.76 18.72
CA GLU A 86 10.00 6.76 17.76
C GLU A 86 11.05 7.68 18.38
N LYS A 87 10.84 8.11 19.63
CA LYS A 87 11.80 8.92 20.39
C LYS A 87 13.12 8.20 20.70
N MET A 88 13.12 6.86 20.70
CA MET A 88 14.34 6.06 20.90
C MET A 88 15.22 6.00 19.64
N ILE A 89 14.68 6.37 18.47
CA ILE A 89 15.39 6.34 17.20
C ILE A 89 15.96 7.74 16.90
N SER A 90 17.29 7.79 16.71
CA SER A 90 18.02 9.03 16.39
C SER A 90 17.49 9.69 15.11
N GLU A 91 17.54 11.02 15.05
CA GLU A 91 17.28 11.79 13.82
C GLU A 91 18.21 11.37 12.67
N ASP A 92 19.42 10.90 12.98
CA ASP A 92 20.37 10.41 11.96
C ASP A 92 19.82 9.21 11.16
N ASP A 93 18.83 8.49 11.69
CA ASP A 93 18.17 7.38 11.00
C ASP A 93 17.47 7.82 9.71
N PHE A 94 17.10 9.09 9.56
CA PHE A 94 16.57 9.60 8.29
C PHE A 94 17.55 9.46 7.11
N ASN A 95 18.85 9.32 7.39
CA ASN A 95 19.88 9.11 6.39
C ASN A 95 20.14 7.63 6.09
N ALA A 96 19.50 6.70 6.81
CA ALA A 96 19.62 5.27 6.56
C ALA A 96 18.97 4.89 5.21
N SER A 97 19.43 3.79 4.61
CA SER A 97 18.81 3.24 3.39
C SER A 97 17.36 2.82 3.62
N ILE A 98 17.05 2.33 4.82
CA ILE A 98 15.71 2.05 5.32
C ILE A 98 15.59 2.75 6.67
N SER A 99 14.94 3.92 6.67
CA SER A 99 14.71 4.70 7.89
C SER A 99 13.52 4.14 8.66
N GLU A 100 13.81 3.48 9.78
CA GLU A 100 12.78 2.99 10.71
C GLU A 100 12.01 4.16 11.33
N LYS A 101 12.66 5.30 11.56
CA LYS A 101 12.04 6.53 12.07
C LYS A 101 11.02 7.10 11.08
N ALA A 102 11.36 7.17 9.80
CA ALA A 102 10.43 7.68 8.78
C ALA A 102 9.20 6.80 8.62
N ILE A 103 9.38 5.47 8.64
CA ILE A 103 8.28 4.50 8.59
C ILE A 103 7.40 4.64 9.83
N LEU A 104 8.01 4.72 11.01
CA LEU A 104 7.27 4.81 12.26
C LEU A 104 6.46 6.11 12.35
N GLN A 105 7.03 7.25 11.93
CA GLN A 105 6.31 8.51 11.85
C GLN A 105 5.15 8.45 10.86
N SER A 106 5.30 7.82 9.68
CA SER A 106 4.20 7.69 8.73
C SER A 106 3.07 6.80 9.27
N VAL A 107 3.41 5.72 9.97
CA VAL A 107 2.45 4.83 10.65
C VAL A 107 1.68 5.59 11.75
N ILE A 108 2.38 6.37 12.59
CA ILE A 108 1.78 7.18 13.65
C ILE A 108 0.79 8.20 13.04
N ILE A 109 1.21 8.94 12.01
CA ILE A 109 0.36 9.93 11.34
C ILE A 109 -0.95 9.27 10.87
N ARG A 110 -0.85 8.12 10.19
CA ARG A 110 -2.04 7.45 9.65
C ARG A 110 -2.93 6.86 10.75
N LEU A 111 -2.37 6.31 11.82
CA LEU A 111 -3.15 5.77 12.96
C LEU A 111 -3.87 6.87 13.75
N GLU A 112 -3.19 7.99 13.99
CA GLU A 112 -3.65 9.04 14.89
C GLU A 112 -4.63 10.01 14.21
N HIS A 113 -4.39 10.33 12.94
CA HIS A 113 -5.12 11.38 12.22
C HIS A 113 -5.88 10.86 11.00
N GLY A 114 -5.85 9.56 10.75
CA GLY A 114 -6.59 8.95 9.66
C GLY A 114 -6.07 9.34 8.27
N PRO A 115 -6.87 9.08 7.22
CA PRO A 115 -6.53 9.42 5.84
C PRO A 115 -6.30 10.93 5.63
N SER A 116 -7.10 11.77 6.30
CA SER A 116 -6.97 13.24 6.20
C SER A 116 -5.65 13.75 6.77
N GLY A 117 -5.18 13.15 7.87
CA GLY A 117 -3.86 13.48 8.41
C GLY A 117 -2.71 13.04 7.51
N ALA A 118 -2.84 11.89 6.84
CA ALA A 118 -1.88 11.46 5.83
C ALA A 118 -1.85 12.44 4.64
N GLU A 119 -3.00 12.89 4.17
CA GLU A 119 -3.11 13.87 3.09
C GLU A 119 -2.49 15.22 3.47
N GLU A 120 -2.82 15.74 4.65
CA GLU A 120 -2.24 16.98 5.15
C GLU A 120 -0.72 16.87 5.30
N ALA A 121 -0.23 15.78 5.89
CA ALA A 121 1.19 15.53 6.08
C ALA A 121 1.95 15.44 4.74
N PHE A 122 1.37 14.78 3.74
CA PHE A 122 1.96 14.63 2.41
C PHE A 122 2.11 15.99 1.70
N PHE A 123 1.02 16.76 1.60
CA PHE A 123 0.98 17.99 0.79
C PHE A 123 1.40 19.26 1.53
N LYS A 124 1.06 19.38 2.81
CA LYS A 124 1.17 20.64 3.56
C LYS A 124 2.12 20.57 4.76
N GLY A 125 2.39 19.37 5.26
CA GLY A 125 3.26 19.18 6.42
C GLY A 125 4.70 19.57 6.15
N ASP A 126 5.30 20.32 7.09
CA ASP A 126 6.75 20.49 7.20
C ASP A 126 7.37 19.25 7.86
N ILE A 127 7.30 18.14 7.14
CA ILE A 127 7.82 16.85 7.57
C ILE A 127 8.85 16.34 6.57
N HIS A 128 9.76 15.51 7.07
CA HIS A 128 10.86 14.98 6.27
C HIS A 128 10.34 14.23 5.02
N PRO A 129 10.94 14.43 3.82
CA PRO A 129 10.47 13.78 2.59
C PRO A 129 10.38 12.24 2.68
N SER A 130 11.27 11.60 3.43
CA SER A 130 11.20 10.15 3.68
C SER A 130 9.91 9.75 4.41
N VAL A 131 9.37 10.59 5.30
CA VAL A 131 8.08 10.33 5.95
C VAL A 131 6.96 10.44 4.93
N LYS A 132 6.98 11.49 4.09
CA LYS A 132 5.99 11.69 3.01
C LYS A 132 5.94 10.50 2.05
N LEU A 133 7.10 10.00 1.65
CA LEU A 133 7.23 8.78 0.86
C LEU A 133 6.57 7.59 1.55
N ASN A 134 6.89 7.36 2.83
CA ASN A 134 6.37 6.22 3.59
C ASN A 134 4.87 6.32 3.93
N LEU A 135 4.22 7.48 3.78
CA LEU A 135 2.76 7.60 3.90
C LEU A 135 2.06 6.76 2.83
N LEU A 136 2.58 6.70 1.60
CA LEU A 136 1.99 5.88 0.54
C LEU A 136 2.29 4.38 0.75
N TYR A 137 3.47 4.03 1.28
CA TYR A 137 3.84 2.63 1.56
C TYR A 137 2.92 1.96 2.58
N ASN A 138 2.36 2.71 3.52
CA ASN A 138 1.40 2.21 4.48
C ASN A 138 0.23 1.46 3.80
N TYR A 139 -0.19 1.93 2.64
CA TYR A 139 -1.32 1.40 1.90
C TYR A 139 -1.01 0.14 1.07
N SER A 140 0.27 -0.21 0.92
CA SER A 140 0.72 -1.48 0.33
C SER A 140 0.77 -2.63 1.34
N SER A 141 0.26 -2.42 2.54
CA SER A 141 0.17 -3.43 3.60
C SER A 141 -1.24 -4.05 3.67
N ASN A 142 -1.46 -4.98 4.61
CA ASN A 142 -2.78 -5.59 4.83
C ASN A 142 -3.75 -4.62 5.54
N MET A 143 -3.77 -3.34 5.19
CA MET A 143 -4.70 -2.38 5.78
C MET A 143 -6.10 -2.54 5.16
N VAL A 144 -7.13 -2.51 6.00
CA VAL A 144 -8.50 -2.32 5.49
C VAL A 144 -8.64 -0.88 5.03
N LEU A 145 -8.80 -0.68 3.72
CA LEU A 145 -8.89 0.63 3.12
C LEU A 145 -10.30 1.22 3.26
N THR A 146 -10.37 2.54 3.43
CA THR A 146 -11.59 3.33 3.33
C THR A 146 -11.65 4.09 2.00
N LEU A 147 -12.80 4.68 1.66
CA LEU A 147 -12.91 5.51 0.47
C LEU A 147 -12.00 6.75 0.55
N GLU A 148 -11.86 7.35 1.74
CA GLU A 148 -10.93 8.44 1.97
C GLU A 148 -9.46 8.03 1.76
N ASP A 149 -9.09 6.80 2.13
CA ASP A 149 -7.75 6.26 1.84
C ASP A 149 -7.50 6.15 0.34
N VAL A 150 -8.47 5.62 -0.41
CA VAL A 150 -8.38 5.53 -1.87
C VAL A 150 -8.22 6.92 -2.50
N ARG A 151 -8.96 7.92 -2.01
CA ARG A 151 -8.83 9.31 -2.48
C ARG A 151 -7.45 9.88 -2.20
N PHE A 152 -6.89 9.65 -1.01
CA PHE A 152 -5.53 10.04 -0.68
C PHE A 152 -4.52 9.38 -1.63
N ILE A 153 -4.63 8.06 -1.87
CA ILE A 153 -3.74 7.32 -2.77
C ILE A 153 -3.80 7.92 -4.19
N ILE A 154 -4.99 8.24 -4.70
CA ILE A 154 -5.17 8.86 -6.02
C ILE A 154 -4.47 10.23 -6.06
N ASN A 155 -4.72 11.09 -5.09
CA ASN A 155 -4.10 12.42 -5.03
C ASN A 155 -2.57 12.33 -4.91
N ALA A 156 -2.05 11.40 -4.11
CA ALA A 156 -0.61 11.18 -3.98
C ALA A 156 0.00 10.71 -5.32
N LEU A 157 -0.62 9.75 -6.01
CA LEU A 157 -0.19 9.27 -7.33
C LEU A 157 -0.24 10.38 -8.39
N GLU A 158 -1.26 11.23 -8.38
CA GLU A 158 -1.36 12.44 -9.21
C GLU A 158 -0.13 13.33 -9.00
N ALA A 159 0.24 13.60 -7.74
CA ALA A 159 1.41 14.40 -7.41
C ALA A 159 2.72 13.79 -7.92
N TYR A 160 2.85 12.46 -7.90
CA TYR A 160 4.00 11.75 -8.48
C TYR A 160 4.04 11.89 -10.01
N VAL A 161 2.93 11.62 -10.68
CA VAL A 161 2.80 11.69 -12.14
C VAL A 161 3.10 13.09 -12.66
N HIS A 162 2.56 14.12 -12.01
CA HIS A 162 2.80 15.52 -12.38
C HIS A 162 4.07 16.11 -11.79
N LYS A 163 4.74 15.40 -10.88
CA LYS A 163 5.88 15.89 -10.10
C LYS A 163 5.61 17.27 -9.46
N SER A 164 4.40 17.44 -8.92
CA SER A 164 3.93 18.73 -8.41
C SER A 164 4.67 19.20 -7.16
N GLU A 165 5.30 18.26 -6.44
CA GLU A 165 6.06 18.55 -5.23
C GLU A 165 7.57 18.66 -5.48
N ALA A 166 8.20 19.68 -4.90
CA ALA A 166 9.64 19.93 -5.07
C ALA A 166 10.53 18.78 -4.59
N TRP A 167 10.09 18.02 -3.58
CA TRP A 167 10.83 16.86 -3.07
C TRP A 167 10.71 15.65 -4.00
N ILE A 168 9.56 15.46 -4.67
CA ILE A 168 9.36 14.40 -5.68
C ILE A 168 10.31 14.61 -6.87
N GLN A 169 10.48 15.86 -7.31
CA GLN A 169 11.38 16.19 -8.43
C GLN A 169 12.85 15.81 -8.19
N LYS A 170 13.26 15.71 -6.92
CA LYS A 170 14.63 15.36 -6.51
C LYS A 170 14.83 13.88 -6.21
N MET A 171 13.78 13.06 -6.32
CA MET A 171 13.85 11.63 -6.02
C MET A 171 14.72 10.87 -7.00
N LYS A 172 15.40 9.84 -6.49
CA LYS A 172 16.09 8.86 -7.35
C LYS A 172 15.04 8.07 -8.13
N LYS A 173 15.44 7.65 -9.33
CA LYS A 173 14.55 6.91 -10.24
C LYS A 173 13.95 5.66 -9.57
N ASN A 174 14.75 4.86 -8.88
CA ASN A 174 14.28 3.62 -8.27
C ASN A 174 13.24 3.89 -7.17
N ASP A 175 13.49 4.86 -6.30
CA ASP A 175 12.54 5.24 -5.23
C ASP A 175 11.23 5.80 -5.83
N TYR A 176 11.33 6.54 -6.93
CA TYR A 176 10.17 7.07 -7.66
C TYR A 176 9.33 5.97 -8.32
N GLU A 177 9.96 4.98 -8.94
CA GLU A 177 9.25 3.85 -9.55
C GLU A 177 8.63 2.95 -8.46
N ASP A 178 9.35 2.66 -7.38
CA ASP A 178 8.87 1.79 -6.30
C ASP A 178 7.65 2.39 -5.59
N VAL A 179 7.67 3.69 -5.25
CA VAL A 179 6.52 4.32 -4.57
C VAL A 179 5.28 4.39 -5.46
N ILE A 180 5.44 4.59 -6.78
CA ILE A 180 4.31 4.50 -7.73
C ILE A 180 3.74 3.08 -7.72
N ILE A 181 4.60 2.06 -7.81
CA ILE A 181 4.17 0.66 -7.76
C ILE A 181 3.37 0.39 -6.48
N LYS A 182 3.85 0.86 -5.32
CA LYS A 182 3.17 0.68 -4.04
C LYS A 182 1.79 1.35 -3.99
N GLY A 183 1.66 2.55 -4.56
CA GLY A 183 0.36 3.21 -4.70
C GLY A 183 -0.59 2.46 -5.63
N LEU A 184 -0.09 1.91 -6.74
CA LEU A 184 -0.90 1.10 -7.67
C LEU A 184 -1.32 -0.24 -7.05
N GLU A 185 -0.43 -0.91 -6.31
CA GLU A 185 -0.74 -2.12 -5.54
C GLU A 185 -1.85 -1.85 -4.52
N ALA A 186 -1.81 -0.70 -3.84
CA ALA A 186 -2.88 -0.31 -2.91
C ALA A 186 -4.24 -0.14 -3.62
N LEU A 187 -4.26 0.47 -4.82
CA LEU A 187 -5.48 0.56 -5.63
C LEU A 187 -5.96 -0.82 -6.10
N TRP A 188 -5.04 -1.73 -6.41
CA TRP A 188 -5.38 -3.11 -6.73
C TRP A 188 -6.01 -3.81 -5.52
N SER A 189 -5.42 -3.73 -4.33
CA SER A 189 -6.05 -4.25 -3.10
C SER A 189 -7.44 -3.66 -2.86
N ALA A 190 -7.61 -2.34 -3.03
CA ALA A 190 -8.93 -1.69 -2.93
C ALA A 190 -9.94 -2.23 -3.95
N SER A 191 -9.47 -2.69 -5.11
CA SER A 191 -10.30 -3.27 -6.16
C SER A 191 -10.76 -4.69 -5.87
N GLU A 192 -9.97 -5.48 -5.14
CA GLU A 192 -10.27 -6.89 -4.81
C GLU A 192 -11.09 -7.02 -3.54
N GLU A 193 -10.78 -6.24 -2.50
CA GLU A 193 -11.27 -6.50 -1.15
C GLU A 193 -12.56 -5.75 -0.79
N SER A 194 -12.86 -4.62 -1.43
CA SER A 194 -13.82 -3.66 -0.88
C SER A 194 -14.73 -2.96 -1.89
N SER A 195 -14.63 -3.31 -3.18
CA SER A 195 -15.35 -2.62 -4.29
C SER A 195 -15.19 -1.09 -4.27
N LEU A 196 -14.21 -0.53 -3.57
CA LEU A 196 -14.14 0.92 -3.32
C LEU A 196 -13.97 1.73 -4.60
N LEU A 197 -13.30 1.15 -5.60
CA LEU A 197 -13.10 1.81 -6.90
C LEU A 197 -14.42 2.05 -7.65
N SER A 198 -15.45 1.21 -7.46
CA SER A 198 -16.76 1.42 -8.10
C SER A 198 -17.59 2.51 -7.40
N LEU A 199 -17.22 2.88 -6.17
CA LEU A 199 -17.88 3.92 -5.37
C LEU A 199 -17.27 5.32 -5.59
N LEU A 200 -16.23 5.44 -6.43
CA LEU A 200 -15.63 6.72 -6.75
C LEU A 200 -16.61 7.61 -7.54
N ASN A 201 -16.59 8.91 -7.24
CA ASN A 201 -17.34 9.89 -8.02
C ASN A 201 -16.66 10.14 -9.38
N THR A 202 -17.30 10.93 -10.24
CA THR A 202 -16.76 11.27 -11.57
C THR A 202 -15.36 11.90 -11.49
N GLU A 203 -15.14 12.84 -10.57
CA GLU A 203 -13.86 13.54 -10.41
C GLU A 203 -12.69 12.56 -10.16
N PHE A 204 -12.82 11.65 -9.19
CA PHE A 204 -11.76 10.69 -8.89
C PHE A 204 -11.59 9.61 -9.97
N ASN A 205 -12.67 9.25 -10.67
CA ASN A 205 -12.57 8.37 -11.85
C ASN A 205 -11.77 9.05 -12.98
N GLU A 206 -12.03 10.33 -13.26
CA GLU A 206 -11.29 11.09 -14.27
C GLU A 206 -9.81 11.25 -13.90
N LYS A 207 -9.51 11.54 -12.62
CA LYS A 207 -8.12 11.54 -12.11
C LYS A 207 -7.43 10.20 -12.31
N LEU A 208 -8.09 9.07 -11.98
CA LEU A 208 -7.51 7.74 -12.18
C LEU A 208 -7.23 7.45 -13.66
N VAL A 209 -8.15 7.84 -14.56
CA VAL A 209 -7.94 7.72 -16.00
C VAL A 209 -6.69 8.47 -16.45
N GLU A 210 -6.53 9.72 -15.99
CA GLU A 210 -5.36 10.52 -16.30
C GLU A 210 -4.07 9.88 -15.77
N ILE A 211 -4.02 9.56 -14.48
CA ILE A 211 -2.86 8.94 -13.80
C ILE A 211 -2.47 7.65 -14.52
N GLY A 212 -3.41 6.73 -14.69
CA GLY A 212 -3.17 5.44 -15.33
C GLY A 212 -2.69 5.61 -16.76
N SER A 213 -3.33 6.48 -17.54
CA SER A 213 -2.93 6.75 -18.92
C SER A 213 -1.51 7.31 -19.04
N GLN A 214 -1.12 8.20 -18.12
CA GLN A 214 0.23 8.77 -18.09
C GLN A 214 1.27 7.71 -17.71
N ILE A 215 1.00 6.90 -16.67
CA ILE A 215 1.90 5.82 -16.24
C ILE A 215 2.11 4.78 -17.36
N LEU A 216 1.04 4.44 -18.09
CA LEU A 216 1.12 3.51 -19.23
C LEU A 216 1.99 4.04 -20.38
N LYS A 217 2.09 5.37 -20.55
CA LYS A 217 2.88 6.02 -21.61
C LYS A 217 4.36 6.20 -21.25
N ILE A 218 4.70 6.35 -19.97
CA ILE A 218 6.09 6.57 -19.56
C ILE A 218 6.93 5.27 -19.55
N LYS A 219 8.24 5.45 -19.47
CA LYS A 219 9.20 4.36 -19.21
C LYS A 219 9.25 4.12 -17.70
N ILE A 220 8.55 3.08 -17.26
CA ILE A 220 8.50 2.55 -15.89
C ILE A 220 8.58 1.03 -15.96
N ASP A 221 8.83 0.37 -14.83
CA ASP A 221 8.76 -1.08 -14.69
C ASP A 221 7.46 -1.65 -15.32
N SER A 222 7.58 -2.79 -16.00
CA SER A 222 6.44 -3.45 -16.66
C SER A 222 5.36 -3.86 -15.67
N TYR A 223 5.74 -4.20 -14.44
CA TYR A 223 4.83 -4.58 -13.38
C TYR A 223 3.84 -3.45 -13.04
N ALA A 224 4.28 -2.18 -13.04
CA ALA A 224 3.38 -1.05 -12.82
C ALA A 224 2.24 -1.00 -13.87
N LYS A 225 2.55 -1.34 -15.13
CA LYS A 225 1.57 -1.37 -16.22
C LYS A 225 0.64 -2.57 -16.13
N GLU A 226 1.16 -3.70 -15.66
CA GLU A 226 0.38 -4.89 -15.36
C GLU A 226 -0.64 -4.61 -14.25
N VAL A 227 -0.22 -4.00 -13.14
CA VAL A 227 -1.10 -3.64 -12.02
C VAL A 227 -2.24 -2.71 -12.48
N ILE A 228 -1.94 -1.71 -13.32
CA ILE A 228 -2.98 -0.85 -13.93
C ILE A 228 -3.97 -1.68 -14.74
N ALA A 229 -3.49 -2.61 -15.57
CA ALA A 229 -4.35 -3.49 -16.34
C ALA A 229 -5.24 -4.35 -15.42
N ILE A 230 -4.73 -4.82 -14.29
CA ILE A 230 -5.47 -5.66 -13.34
C ILE A 230 -6.61 -4.89 -12.68
N PHE A 231 -6.35 -3.74 -12.05
CA PHE A 231 -7.40 -3.04 -11.28
C PHE A 231 -8.38 -2.26 -12.18
N ALA A 232 -8.02 -1.96 -13.43
CA ALA A 232 -8.89 -1.24 -14.38
C ALA A 232 -10.29 -1.87 -14.52
N LYS A 233 -10.38 -3.20 -14.46
CA LYS A 233 -11.65 -3.94 -14.56
C LYS A 233 -12.64 -3.61 -13.44
N ALA A 234 -12.18 -3.05 -12.31
CA ALA A 234 -13.03 -2.65 -11.20
C ALA A 234 -13.66 -1.25 -11.38
N LEU A 235 -13.16 -0.45 -12.33
CA LEU A 235 -13.75 0.84 -12.68
C LEU A 235 -15.00 0.67 -13.55
N PRO A 236 -15.88 1.69 -13.62
CA PRO A 236 -16.95 1.71 -14.61
C PRO A 236 -16.37 1.62 -16.04
N PRO A 237 -17.01 0.88 -16.98
CA PRO A 237 -16.42 0.57 -18.29
C PRO A 237 -15.88 1.77 -19.07
N LYS A 238 -16.63 2.88 -19.10
CA LYS A 238 -16.21 4.14 -19.75
C LYS A 238 -14.82 4.60 -19.28
N TYR A 239 -14.58 4.60 -17.97
CA TYR A 239 -13.32 5.04 -17.40
C TYR A 239 -12.23 3.99 -17.59
N ALA A 240 -12.56 2.70 -17.40
CA ALA A 240 -11.61 1.61 -17.62
C ALA A 240 -11.03 1.61 -19.04
N TYR A 241 -11.87 1.72 -20.07
CA TYR A 241 -11.40 1.79 -21.46
C TYR A 241 -10.57 3.04 -21.73
N SER A 242 -11.00 4.19 -21.20
CA SER A 242 -10.26 5.44 -21.36
C SER A 242 -8.86 5.35 -20.73
N MET A 243 -8.74 4.73 -19.56
CA MET A 243 -7.47 4.52 -18.86
C MET A 243 -6.55 3.55 -19.62
N LEU A 244 -7.10 2.48 -20.22
CA LEU A 244 -6.34 1.42 -20.89
C LEU A 244 -6.00 1.73 -22.35
N GLU A 245 -6.62 2.75 -22.97
CA GLU A 245 -6.39 3.16 -24.36
C GLU A 245 -4.92 3.12 -24.79
N PRO A 246 -3.95 3.62 -23.99
CA PRO A 246 -2.55 3.69 -24.43
C PRO A 246 -1.92 2.34 -24.78
N ILE A 247 -2.46 1.24 -24.25
CA ILE A 247 -1.95 -0.11 -24.44
C ILE A 247 -2.87 -1.03 -25.25
N MET A 248 -4.07 -0.59 -25.61
CA MET A 248 -5.08 -1.39 -26.34
C MET A 248 -4.71 -1.70 -27.79
N ASN A 249 -3.82 -0.91 -28.42
CA ASN A 249 -3.48 -1.03 -29.84
C ASN A 249 -2.55 -2.22 -30.19
N GLY A 250 -2.53 -3.29 -29.38
CA GLY A 250 -1.83 -4.55 -29.68
C GLY A 250 -0.30 -4.50 -29.60
N ARG A 251 0.28 -3.42 -29.09
CA ARG A 251 1.75 -3.24 -28.99
C ARG A 251 2.35 -3.84 -27.71
N VAL A 252 1.52 -4.14 -26.71
CA VAL A 252 1.96 -4.75 -25.46
C VAL A 252 2.19 -6.26 -25.60
N LYS A 253 3.16 -6.78 -24.84
CA LYS A 253 3.61 -8.17 -24.85
C LYS A 253 3.76 -8.68 -23.42
N GLY A 254 3.87 -10.00 -23.27
CA GLY A 254 4.07 -10.64 -21.96
C GLY A 254 2.85 -10.48 -21.06
N ASP A 255 3.09 -10.42 -19.75
CA ASP A 255 2.05 -10.43 -18.72
C ASP A 255 1.08 -9.25 -18.84
N ILE A 256 1.58 -8.07 -19.25
CA ILE A 256 0.72 -6.90 -19.53
C ILE A 256 -0.37 -7.22 -20.55
N ARG A 257 -0.03 -7.98 -21.61
CA ARG A 257 -1.01 -8.37 -22.62
C ARG A 257 -2.03 -9.34 -22.04
N THR A 258 -1.58 -10.33 -21.27
CA THR A 258 -2.45 -11.31 -20.62
C THR A 258 -3.45 -10.64 -19.68
N GLU A 259 -2.99 -9.72 -18.83
CA GLU A 259 -3.87 -9.00 -17.91
C GLU A 259 -4.79 -8.01 -18.64
N LEU A 260 -4.32 -7.35 -19.68
CA LEU A 260 -5.17 -6.51 -20.53
C LEU A 260 -6.31 -7.31 -21.18
N GLU A 261 -6.00 -8.47 -21.79
CA GLU A 261 -7.01 -9.33 -22.42
C GLU A 261 -8.04 -9.84 -21.40
N ARG A 262 -7.60 -10.23 -20.20
CA ARG A 262 -8.47 -10.63 -19.08
C ARG A 262 -9.39 -9.49 -18.64
N SER A 263 -8.84 -8.30 -18.42
CA SER A 263 -9.62 -7.13 -17.99
C SER A 263 -10.62 -6.68 -19.04
N LEU A 264 -10.25 -6.65 -20.32
CA LEU A 264 -11.17 -6.32 -21.41
C LEU A 264 -12.33 -7.34 -21.54
N LEU A 265 -12.07 -8.63 -21.28
CA LEU A 265 -13.13 -9.64 -21.27
C LEU A 265 -14.16 -9.36 -20.17
N ILE A 266 -13.70 -9.01 -18.96
CA ILE A 266 -14.57 -8.71 -17.82
C ILE A 266 -15.37 -7.43 -18.06
N LEU A 267 -14.75 -6.39 -18.62
CA LEU A 267 -15.43 -5.13 -18.95
C LEU A 267 -16.58 -5.33 -19.94
N ARG A 268 -16.37 -6.14 -20.99
CA ARG A 268 -17.41 -6.50 -21.96
C ARG A 268 -18.55 -7.33 -21.36
N GLN A 269 -18.29 -8.08 -20.29
CA GLN A 269 -19.34 -8.80 -19.56
C GLN A 269 -20.19 -7.82 -18.76
N LYS A 270 -19.57 -6.87 -18.06
CA LYS A 270 -20.26 -5.81 -17.31
C LYS A 270 -21.19 -4.98 -18.19
N GLU A 271 -20.72 -4.56 -19.38
CA GLU A 271 -21.54 -3.80 -20.32
C GLU A 271 -22.81 -4.55 -20.75
N LYS A 272 -22.77 -5.88 -20.85
CA LYS A 272 -23.95 -6.70 -21.20
C LYS A 272 -24.91 -6.92 -20.04
N GLU A 273 -24.45 -6.74 -18.80
CA GLU A 273 -25.29 -6.86 -17.60
C GLU A 273 -26.03 -5.56 -17.28
N GLU A 274 -25.57 -4.43 -17.84
CA GLU A 274 -26.15 -3.09 -17.69
C GLU A 274 -27.15 -2.72 -18.82
N GLU A 275 -27.24 -3.54 -19.89
CA GLU A 275 -28.19 -3.44 -21.02
C GLU A 275 -29.50 -4.21 -20.77
#